data_AF-A0A1W1VHY0-F1
#
_entry.id   AF-A0A1W1VHY0-F1
#
_cell.length_a   1.000
_cell.length_b   1.000
_cell.length_c   1.000
_cell.angle_alpha   90.00
_cell.angle_beta   90.00
_cell.angle_gamma   90.00
#
_symmetry.space_group_name_H-M   'P 1'
#
loop_
_entity.id
_entity.type
_entity.pdbx_description
1 polymer ?
#
loop_
_entity_poly.entity_id
_entity_poly.type
_entity_poly.pdbx_seq_one_letter_code
_entity_poly.pdbx_strand_id
1 'polypeptide(L)'
;MTRDNRLYLAWVVALAATIGSLYFSEVRLFKPCILCWYQRTMMYPLAVVLGVAALRSDLNVRRYALPLAAIGWLVALYQNLETWGVVPTLRACSTDPASSCGIPWPIWGSGVDGLARLNTVITIPVLSMTAFTLILALLSWRRERSL
;
A
#
# COMPACT_ATOMS: atom_id res chain seq x y z
N MET A 1 -21.51 3.65 -11.60
CA MET A 1 -20.14 4.12 -11.90
C MET A 1 -19.84 3.88 -13.37
N THR A 2 -19.63 4.97 -14.12
CA THR A 2 -18.98 4.96 -15.44
C THR A 2 -17.56 4.39 -15.33
N ARG A 3 -17.02 3.87 -16.44
CA ARG A 3 -15.72 3.18 -16.48
C ARG A 3 -14.57 4.10 -16.04
N ASP A 4 -14.67 5.37 -16.37
CA ASP A 4 -13.70 6.41 -16.01
C ASP A 4 -13.65 6.62 -14.50
N ASN A 5 -14.81 6.71 -13.82
CA ASN A 5 -14.86 6.92 -12.37
C ASN A 5 -14.09 5.85 -11.58
N ARG A 6 -14.02 4.60 -12.07
CA ARG A 6 -13.27 3.53 -11.39
C ARG A 6 -11.76 3.72 -11.53
N LEU A 7 -11.30 4.12 -12.71
CA LEU A 7 -9.88 4.42 -12.95
C LEU A 7 -9.45 5.64 -12.15
N TYR A 8 -10.28 6.69 -12.12
CA TYR A 8 -10.03 7.88 -11.29
C TYR A 8 -9.97 7.53 -9.80
N LEU A 9 -10.90 6.72 -9.27
CA LEU A 9 -10.85 6.30 -7.87
C LEU A 9 -9.60 5.46 -7.57
N ALA A 10 -9.24 4.53 -8.45
CA ALA A 10 -8.03 3.71 -8.27
C ALA A 10 -6.76 4.58 -8.26
N TRP A 11 -6.72 5.59 -9.13
CA TRP A 11 -5.64 6.57 -9.16
C TRP A 11 -5.56 7.41 -7.87
N VAL A 12 -6.69 7.92 -7.38
CA VAL A 12 -6.74 8.68 -6.12
C VAL A 12 -6.22 7.85 -4.95
N VAL A 13 -6.60 6.57 -4.86
CA VAL A 13 -6.09 5.66 -3.84
C VAL A 13 -4.57 5.48 -3.95
N ALA A 14 -4.05 5.24 -5.16
CA ALA A 14 -2.62 5.09 -5.40
C ALA A 14 -1.82 6.36 -5.07
N LEU A 15 -2.36 7.53 -5.40
CA LEU A 15 -1.77 8.82 -5.04
C LEU A 15 -1.75 9.04 -3.53
N ALA A 16 -2.88 8.82 -2.85
CA ALA A 16 -2.98 8.98 -1.41
C ALA A 16 -1.99 8.05 -0.68
N ALA A 17 -1.87 6.79 -1.12
CA ALA A 17 -0.90 5.84 -0.58
C ALA A 17 0.55 6.28 -0.82
N THR A 18 0.84 6.83 -2.00
CA THR A 18 2.17 7.37 -2.34
C THR A 18 2.52 8.56 -1.45
N ILE A 19 1.63 9.55 -1.35
CA ILE A 19 1.83 10.74 -0.51
C ILE A 19 1.97 10.35 0.96
N GLY A 20 1.11 9.45 1.47
CA GLY A 20 1.21 8.94 2.84
C GLY A 20 2.57 8.28 3.11
N SER A 21 3.06 7.47 2.18
CA SER A 21 4.39 6.86 2.28
C SER A 21 5.52 7.91 2.33
N LEU A 22 5.45 8.98 1.53
CA LEU A 22 6.46 10.06 1.58
C LEU A 22 6.36 10.84 2.89
N TYR A 23 5.14 11.13 3.35
CA TYR A 23 4.91 11.87 4.59
C TYR A 23 5.54 11.16 5.80
N PHE A 24 5.37 9.83 5.90
CA PHE A 24 5.98 9.07 6.99
C PHE A 24 7.52 9.06 6.93
N SER A 25 8.10 9.06 5.73
CA SER A 25 9.55 9.06 5.55
C SER A 25 10.18 10.43 5.83
N GLU A 26 9.62 11.50 5.27
CA GLU A 26 10.24 12.83 5.28
C GLU A 26 9.81 13.67 6.49
N VAL A 27 8.54 13.60 6.89
CA VAL A 27 8.00 14.46 7.96
C VAL A 27 8.11 13.78 9.32
N ARG A 28 7.78 12.49 9.39
CA ARG A 28 7.84 11.70 10.63
C ARG A 28 9.18 11.00 10.83
N LEU A 29 10.09 11.08 9.84
CA LEU A 29 11.44 10.51 9.88
C LEU A 29 11.45 9.00 10.20
N PHE A 30 10.41 8.27 9.82
CA PHE A 30 10.36 6.82 9.98
C PHE A 30 11.21 6.17 8.90
N LYS A 31 12.26 5.45 9.32
CA LYS A 31 13.13 4.74 8.38
C LYS A 31 12.36 3.56 7.76
N PRO A 32 12.25 3.48 6.41
CA PRO A 32 11.56 2.38 5.76
C PRO A 32 12.38 1.09 5.89
N CYS A 33 11.71 -0.01 6.23
CA CYS A 33 12.34 -1.32 6.17
C CYS A 33 12.40 -1.85 4.72
N ILE A 34 13.13 -2.94 4.49
CA ILE A 34 13.36 -3.48 3.14
C ILE A 34 12.05 -3.89 2.42
N LEU A 35 11.07 -4.45 3.15
CA LEU A 35 9.74 -4.78 2.61
C LEU A 35 8.92 -3.54 2.26
N CYS A 36 8.97 -2.49 3.09
CA CYS A 36 8.34 -1.21 2.77
C CYS A 36 8.92 -0.62 1.48
N TRP A 37 10.23 -0.79 1.26
CA TRP A 37 10.89 -0.39 0.03
C TRP A 37 10.35 -1.13 -1.19
N TYR A 38 10.19 -2.46 -1.10
CA TYR A 38 9.55 -3.24 -2.16
C TYR A 38 8.12 -2.75 -2.43
N GLN A 39 7.31 -2.47 -1.40
CA GLN A 39 5.97 -1.91 -1.60
C GLN A 39 6.00 -0.53 -2.30
N ARG A 40 6.94 0.34 -1.95
CA ARG A 40 7.13 1.66 -2.61
C ARG A 40 7.47 1.50 -4.09
N THR A 41 8.38 0.59 -4.44
CA THR A 41 8.74 0.34 -5.85
C THR A 41 7.56 -0.13 -6.70
N MET A 42 6.57 -0.78 -6.09
CA MET A 42 5.35 -1.22 -6.80
C MET A 42 4.28 -0.12 -6.81
N MET A 43 4.13 0.65 -5.73
CA MET A 43 3.07 1.66 -5.59
C MET A 43 3.33 2.93 -6.41
N TYR A 44 4.57 3.44 -6.45
CA TYR A 44 4.86 4.72 -7.09
C TYR A 44 4.67 4.70 -8.60
N PRO A 45 5.16 3.69 -9.34
CA PRO A 45 4.87 3.57 -10.77
C PRO A 45 3.37 3.42 -11.03
N LEU A 46 2.67 2.72 -10.14
CA LEU A 46 1.25 2.48 -10.28
C LEU A 46 0.41 3.77 -10.13
N ALA A 47 0.81 4.69 -9.26
CA ALA A 47 0.20 6.02 -9.16
C ALA A 47 0.36 6.83 -10.46
N VAL A 48 1.53 6.76 -11.11
CA VAL A 48 1.78 7.45 -12.39
C VAL A 48 0.98 6.80 -13.52
N VAL A 49 1.08 5.48 -13.65
CA VAL A 49 0.44 4.71 -14.74
C VAL A 49 -1.09 4.81 -14.66
N LEU A 50 -1.69 4.71 -13.47
CA LEU A 50 -3.13 4.90 -13.29
C LEU A 50 -3.55 6.34 -13.55
N GLY A 51 -2.70 7.34 -13.25
CA GLY A 51 -3.00 8.75 -13.55
C GLY A 51 -3.08 9.03 -15.03
N VAL A 52 -2.09 8.56 -15.80
CA VAL A 52 -2.10 8.68 -17.26
C VAL A 52 -3.30 7.95 -17.87
N ALA A 53 -3.61 6.75 -17.36
CA ALA A 53 -4.75 5.98 -17.83
C ALA A 53 -6.10 6.61 -17.47
N ALA A 54 -6.22 7.26 -16.31
CA ALA A 54 -7.43 7.99 -15.92
C ALA A 54 -7.67 9.22 -16.81
N LEU A 55 -6.61 9.98 -17.13
CA LEU A 55 -6.70 11.14 -18.02
C LEU A 55 -7.03 10.75 -19.47
N ARG A 56 -6.53 9.60 -19.94
CA ARG A 56 -6.77 9.09 -21.30
C ARG A 56 -7.97 8.15 -21.41
N SER A 57 -8.64 7.84 -20.30
CA SER A 57 -9.70 6.82 -20.24
C SER A 57 -9.28 5.45 -20.80
N ASP A 58 -7.99 5.10 -20.73
CA ASP A 58 -7.46 3.87 -21.33
C ASP A 58 -7.57 2.68 -20.37
N LEU A 59 -8.40 1.72 -20.74
CA LEU A 59 -8.72 0.55 -19.94
C LEU A 59 -7.75 -0.61 -20.15
N ASN A 60 -6.87 -0.52 -21.14
CA ASN A 60 -5.83 -1.53 -21.36
C ASN A 60 -4.78 -1.52 -20.25
N VAL A 61 -4.69 -0.44 -19.48
CA VAL A 61 -3.81 -0.31 -18.31
C VAL A 61 -4.00 -1.45 -17.30
N ARG A 62 -5.21 -2.00 -17.21
CA ARG A 62 -5.56 -3.11 -16.31
C ARG A 62 -4.64 -4.33 -16.51
N ARG A 63 -4.14 -4.57 -17.73
CA ARG A 63 -3.25 -5.71 -18.03
C ARG A 63 -1.90 -5.62 -17.32
N TYR A 64 -1.40 -4.42 -17.10
CA TYR A 64 -0.11 -4.18 -16.44
C TYR A 64 -0.27 -3.76 -14.98
N ALA A 65 -1.32 -2.99 -14.66
CA ALA A 65 -1.57 -2.52 -13.30
C ALA A 65 -2.02 -3.65 -12.35
N LEU A 66 -2.80 -4.63 -12.83
CA LEU A 66 -3.24 -5.76 -11.99
C LEU A 66 -2.09 -6.64 -11.47
N PRO A 67 -1.19 -7.18 -12.32
CA PRO A 67 -0.09 -8.01 -11.82
C PRO A 67 0.83 -7.22 -10.89
N LEU A 68 1.10 -5.94 -11.21
CA LEU A 68 1.92 -5.09 -10.36
C LEU A 68 1.28 -4.86 -8.98
N ALA A 69 -0.02 -4.53 -8.94
CA ALA A 69 -0.76 -4.39 -7.69
C ALA A 69 -0.87 -5.71 -6.91
N ALA A 70 -0.98 -6.85 -7.60
CA ALA A 70 -1.02 -8.16 -6.97
C ALA A 70 0.31 -8.52 -6.29
N ILE A 71 1.45 -8.24 -6.94
CA ILE A 71 2.76 -8.42 -6.34
C ILE A 71 2.92 -7.51 -5.11
N GLY A 72 2.55 -6.23 -5.22
CA GLY A 72 2.56 -5.30 -4.08
C GLY A 72 1.68 -5.78 -2.93
N TRP A 73 0.51 -6.36 -3.24
CA TRP A 73 -0.39 -6.95 -2.26
C TRP A 73 0.22 -8.17 -1.55
N LEU A 74 0.91 -9.06 -2.27
CA LEU A 74 1.59 -10.22 -1.66
C LEU A 74 2.71 -9.79 -0.71
N VAL A 75 3.49 -8.76 -1.08
CA VAL A 75 4.53 -8.20 -0.20
C VAL A 75 3.91 -7.56 1.04
N ALA A 76 2.78 -6.86 0.90
CA ALA A 76 2.05 -6.30 2.04
C ALA A 76 1.46 -7.38 2.96
N LEU A 77 0.92 -8.46 2.39
CA LEU A 77 0.44 -9.60 3.15
C LEU A 77 1.57 -10.25 3.95
N TYR A 78 2.73 -10.46 3.31
CA TYR A 78 3.91 -11.01 3.99
C TYR A 78 4.35 -10.13 5.17
N GLN A 79 4.38 -8.80 4.99
CA GLN A 79 4.75 -7.89 6.08
C GLN A 79 3.74 -7.89 7.23
N ASN A 80 2.44 -8.06 6.94
CA ASN A 80 1.41 -8.23 7.98
C ASN A 80 1.62 -9.55 8.75
N LEU A 81 1.97 -10.64 8.06
CA LEU A 81 2.29 -11.93 8.69
C LEU A 81 3.49 -11.83 9.64
N GLU A 82 4.52 -11.07 9.28
CA GLU A 82 5.65 -10.77 10.18
C GLU A 82 5.20 -9.94 11.39
N THR A 83 4.37 -8.91 11.16
CA THR A 83 3.87 -8.02 12.21
C THR A 83 3.00 -8.76 13.23
N TRP A 84 2.25 -9.77 12.79
CA TRP A 84 1.42 -10.63 13.64
C TRP A 84 2.18 -11.80 14.28
N GLY A 85 3.48 -11.94 14.01
CA GLY A 85 4.30 -13.00 14.59
C GLY A 85 4.04 -14.40 14.05
N VAL A 86 3.33 -14.53 12.92
CA VAL A 86 3.09 -15.81 12.24
C VAL A 86 4.36 -16.30 11.55
N VAL A 87 5.18 -15.36 11.06
CA VAL A 87 6.43 -15.62 10.34
C VAL A 87 7.58 -14.92 11.08
N PRO A 88 8.77 -15.54 11.20
CA PRO A 88 9.92 -14.88 11.79
C PRO A 88 10.29 -13.61 10.99
N THR A 89 10.66 -12.55 11.70
CA THR A 89 11.05 -11.29 11.07
C THR A 89 12.28 -11.49 10.18
N LEU A 90 12.17 -11.08 8.91
CA LEU A 90 13.27 -11.05 7.98
C LEU A 90 14.31 -10.04 8.47
N ARG A 91 15.38 -10.57 9.07
CA ARG A 91 16.64 -9.84 9.31
C ARG A 91 17.50 -9.81 8.04
N ALA A 92 16.88 -9.60 6.89
CA ALA A 92 17.57 -9.65 5.60
C ALA A 92 18.47 -8.41 5.46
N CYS A 93 19.78 -8.60 5.66
CA CYS A 93 20.86 -7.64 5.33
C CYS A 93 20.69 -6.20 5.85
N SER A 94 19.99 -5.98 6.97
CA SER A 94 19.95 -4.69 7.65
C SER A 94 20.82 -4.72 8.91
N THR A 95 21.96 -4.04 8.87
CA THR A 95 22.84 -3.84 10.04
C THR A 95 22.28 -2.82 11.04
N ASP A 96 21.25 -2.06 10.66
CA ASP A 96 20.59 -1.06 11.51
C ASP A 96 19.32 -1.63 12.15
N PRO A 97 19.30 -1.94 13.47
CA PRO A 97 18.12 -2.47 14.16
C PRO A 97 16.91 -1.52 14.13
N ALA A 98 17.12 -0.22 13.88
CA ALA A 98 16.06 0.77 13.71
C ALA A 98 15.30 0.63 12.36
N SER A 99 15.79 -0.18 11.44
CA SER A 99 15.15 -0.47 10.14
C SER A 99 14.44 -1.83 10.09
N SER A 100 14.27 -2.49 11.23
CA SER A 100 13.61 -3.79 11.29
C SER A 100 12.12 -3.68 10.93
N CYS A 101 11.62 -4.63 10.13
CA CYS A 101 10.21 -4.66 9.74
C CYS A 101 9.25 -5.04 10.89
N GLY A 102 9.79 -5.44 12.06
CA GLY A 102 9.02 -5.91 13.22
C GLY A 102 8.70 -4.84 14.26
N ILE A 103 9.19 -3.60 14.13
CA ILE A 103 8.90 -2.52 15.09
C ILE A 103 7.67 -1.74 14.58
N PRO A 104 6.52 -1.77 15.29
CA PRO A 104 5.38 -0.93 14.93
C PRO A 104 5.69 0.54 15.23
N TRP A 105 5.49 1.40 14.23
CA TRP A 105 5.68 2.84 14.35
C TRP A 105 4.45 3.50 15.02
N PRO A 106 4.63 4.47 15.94
CA PRO A 106 3.53 5.20 16.56
C PRO A 106 2.96 6.27 15.60
N ILE A 107 2.01 5.85 14.75
CA ILE A 107 1.30 6.71 13.80
C ILE A 107 0.22 7.55 14.50
N TRP A 108 -0.48 6.96 15.46
CA TRP A 108 -1.67 7.52 16.13
C TRP A 108 -1.38 8.14 17.50
N GLY A 109 -0.12 8.51 17.75
CA GLY A 109 0.37 9.02 19.04
C GLY A 109 1.12 7.96 19.86
N SER A 110 1.84 8.42 20.88
CA SER A 110 2.62 7.60 21.81
C SER A 110 2.09 7.85 23.23
N GLY A 111 1.20 6.99 23.72
CA GLY A 111 0.50 7.16 25.00
C GLY A 111 -0.46 6.02 25.32
N VAL A 112 -1.25 6.16 26.38
CA VAL A 112 -2.31 5.20 26.78
C VAL A 112 -3.71 5.62 26.31
N ASP A 113 -3.74 6.70 25.53
CA ASP A 113 -4.93 7.33 24.97
C ASP A 113 -5.65 6.38 24.01
N GLY A 114 -6.97 6.55 23.85
CA GLY A 114 -7.78 5.67 23.00
C GLY A 114 -7.26 5.55 21.55
N LEU A 115 -6.63 6.60 21.01
CA LEU A 115 -6.03 6.58 19.67
C LEU A 115 -4.71 5.79 19.60
N ALA A 116 -3.93 5.72 20.68
CA ALA A 116 -2.67 4.99 20.66
C ALA A 116 -2.88 3.47 20.52
N ARG A 117 -4.05 2.95 20.92
CA ARG A 117 -4.47 1.56 20.68
C ARG A 117 -4.67 1.23 19.20
N LEU A 118 -4.85 2.24 18.35
CA LEU A 118 -4.92 2.02 16.90
C LEU A 118 -3.55 1.65 16.31
N ASN A 119 -2.44 1.93 16.99
CA ASN A 119 -1.11 1.54 16.52
C ASN A 119 -0.90 0.02 16.47
N THR A 120 -1.69 -0.78 17.20
CA THR A 120 -1.61 -2.24 17.13
C THR A 120 -2.52 -2.85 16.05
N VAL A 121 -3.58 -2.14 15.64
CA VAL A 121 -4.58 -2.63 14.67
C VAL A 121 -4.37 -2.02 13.28
N ILE A 122 -4.12 -0.72 13.20
CA ILE A 122 -3.89 0.03 11.96
C ILE A 122 -2.42 0.42 11.88
N THR A 123 -1.60 -0.55 11.47
CA THR A 123 -0.18 -0.39 11.20
C THR A 123 0.08 0.06 9.76
N ILE A 124 1.31 0.50 9.47
CA ILE A 124 1.72 0.87 8.09
C ILE A 124 1.46 -0.27 7.09
N PRO A 125 1.80 -1.54 7.39
CA PRO A 125 1.51 -2.67 6.49
C PRO A 125 0.01 -2.91 6.24
N VAL A 126 -0.85 -2.67 7.24
CA VAL A 126 -2.31 -2.79 7.07
C VAL A 126 -2.82 -1.71 6.10
N LEU A 127 -2.33 -0.48 6.24
CA LEU A 127 -2.69 0.63 5.36
C LEU A 127 -2.25 0.39 3.91
N SER A 128 -1.05 -0.15 3.68
CA SER A 128 -0.61 -0.49 2.33
C SER A 128 -1.40 -1.65 1.73
N MET A 129 -1.70 -2.69 2.53
CA MET A 129 -2.51 -3.83 2.10
C MET A 129 -3.92 -3.40 1.69
N THR A 130 -4.56 -2.51 2.48
CA THR A 130 -5.89 -1.97 2.13
C THR A 130 -5.86 -1.15 0.85
N ALA A 131 -4.84 -0.32 0.63
CA ALA A 131 -4.67 0.42 -0.61
C ALA A 131 -4.54 -0.50 -1.84
N PHE A 132 -3.66 -1.51 -1.79
CA PHE A 132 -3.52 -2.47 -2.89
C PHE A 132 -4.80 -3.29 -3.10
N THR A 133 -5.50 -3.66 -2.02
CA THR A 133 -6.78 -4.38 -2.11
C THR A 133 -7.85 -3.54 -2.81
N LEU A 134 -7.96 -2.26 -2.47
CA LEU A 134 -8.90 -1.34 -3.13
C LEU A 134 -8.58 -1.15 -4.60
N ILE A 135 -7.30 -0.98 -4.95
CA ILE A 135 -6.84 -0.87 -6.34
C ILE A 135 -7.18 -2.15 -7.11
N LEU A 136 -6.88 -3.32 -6.55
CA LEU A 136 -7.22 -4.62 -7.15
C LEU A 136 -8.73 -4.79 -7.29
N ALA A 137 -9.53 -4.44 -6.29
CA ALA A 137 -10.98 -4.54 -6.34
C ALA A 137 -11.57 -3.62 -7.44
N LEU A 138 -11.14 -2.37 -7.49
CA LEU A 138 -11.60 -1.38 -8.48
C LEU A 138 -11.22 -1.78 -9.91
N LEU A 139 -9.99 -2.29 -10.09
CA LEU A 139 -9.51 -2.75 -11.40
C LEU A 139 -10.12 -4.10 -11.78
N SER A 140 -10.35 -5.02 -10.83
CA SER A 140 -10.82 -6.39 -11.08
C SER A 140 -12.33 -6.47 -11.33
N TRP A 141 -13.13 -5.59 -10.71
CA TRP A 141 -14.59 -5.60 -10.78
C TRP A 141 -15.10 -5.65 -12.22
N ARG A 142 -15.40 -6.86 -12.69
CA ARG A 142 -15.99 -7.10 -14.00
C ARG A 142 -17.46 -6.70 -13.87
N ARG A 143 -17.86 -5.62 -14.52
CA ARG A 143 -19.31 -5.36 -14.67
C ARG A 143 -19.82 -6.46 -15.58
N GLU A 144 -20.73 -7.28 -15.06
CA GLU A 144 -21.51 -8.20 -15.87
C GLU A 144 -22.11 -7.38 -17.02
N ARG A 145 -21.93 -7.87 -18.25
CA ARG A 145 -22.57 -7.27 -19.41
C ARG A 145 -24.07 -7.46 -19.15
N SER A 146 -24.77 -6.39 -18.78
CA SER A 146 -26.22 -6.36 -18.90
C SER A 146 -26.50 -6.48 -20.40
N LEU A 147 -26.90 -7.69 -20.80
CA LEU A 147 -27.48 -7.99 -22.11
C LEU A 147 -28.72 -7.13 -22.33
#